data_AF-A0A536Y1Z4-F1
#
_entry.id   AF-A0A536Y1Z4-F1
#
_cell.length_a   1.000
_cell.length_b   1.000
_cell.length_c   1.000
_cell.angle_alpha   90.00
_cell.angle_beta   90.00
_cell.angle_gamma   90.00
#
_symmetry.space_group_name_H-M   'P 1'
#
loop_
_entity.id
_entity.type
_entity.pdbx_description
1 polymer ?
#
loop_
_entity_poly.entity_id
_entity_poly.type
_entity_poly.pdbx_seq_one_letter_code
_entity_poly.pdbx_strand_id
1 'polypeptide(L)'
;MCKTIRTLIAIPLALAGALTAGSAYAHFVPAPCDFITGGGWVTDDAGAQVNFGAHGGCKNGAFWGHVNVVHHGFNPPAHLKSTSITGYLMDPAFPNARDICGEGVVDGGAGSFTTRFRVR
;
A
#
# COMPACT_ATOMS: atom_id res chain seq x y z
N MET A 1 -7.58 0.85 3.40
CA MET A 1 -7.93 2.08 2.62
C MET A 1 -6.77 3.06 2.66
N CYS A 2 -6.00 3.18 1.59
CA CYS A 2 -4.93 4.18 1.48
C CYS A 2 -5.51 5.49 0.95
N LYS A 3 -5.75 6.47 1.82
CA LYS A 3 -6.11 7.85 1.43
C LYS A 3 -4.88 8.73 1.74
N THR A 4 -4.51 9.66 0.87
CA THR A 4 -5.29 10.88 0.62
C THR A 4 -5.22 11.36 -0.82
N ILE A 5 -6.35 11.24 -1.53
CA ILE A 5 -6.64 12.01 -2.75
C ILE A 5 -7.22 13.36 -2.29
N ARG A 6 -6.53 14.46 -2.58
CA ARG A 6 -7.13 15.80 -2.57
C ARG A 6 -7.23 16.27 -4.02
N THR A 7 -8.39 16.03 -4.64
CA THR A 7 -8.76 16.69 -5.88
C THR A 7 -10.12 17.33 -5.67
N LEU A 8 -10.10 18.64 -5.40
CA LEU A 8 -11.29 19.50 -5.43
C LEU A 8 -11.60 19.79 -6.90
N ILE A 9 -12.70 19.26 -7.42
CA ILE A 9 -13.31 19.76 -8.67
C ILE A 9 -14.81 19.95 -8.45
N ALA A 10 -15.28 21.14 -8.84
CA ALA A 10 -16.60 21.69 -8.60
C ALA A 10 -17.71 21.05 -9.46
N ILE A 11 -18.95 21.25 -8.98
CA ILE A 11 -20.26 20.65 -9.33
C ILE A 11 -20.84 21.24 -10.65
N PRO A 12 -21.77 20.56 -11.36
CA PRO A 12 -23.18 20.94 -11.17
C PRO A 12 -24.18 19.75 -11.12
N LEU A 13 -25.31 20.09 -10.51
CA LEU A 13 -26.50 19.29 -10.19
C LEU A 13 -27.25 18.81 -11.45
N ALA A 14 -27.62 17.52 -11.53
CA ALA A 14 -28.65 17.00 -12.43
C ALA A 14 -29.35 15.77 -11.81
N LEU A 15 -30.68 15.71 -12.02
CA LEU A 15 -31.66 14.90 -11.30
C LEU A 15 -32.02 13.59 -12.05
N ALA A 16 -32.32 12.53 -11.27
CA ALA A 16 -33.11 11.33 -11.58
C ALA A 16 -32.49 10.17 -12.38
N GLY A 17 -32.43 9.00 -11.72
CA GLY A 17 -32.14 7.68 -12.29
C GLY A 17 -31.84 6.65 -11.20
N ALA A 18 -32.87 5.95 -10.71
CA ALA A 18 -32.70 4.85 -9.74
C ALA A 18 -32.10 3.63 -10.45
N LEU A 19 -30.77 3.52 -10.39
CA LEU A 19 -30.03 2.29 -10.63
C LEU A 19 -29.48 1.85 -9.28
N THR A 20 -29.68 0.59 -8.91
CA THR A 20 -28.99 -0.02 -7.77
C THR A 20 -27.51 -0.06 -8.10
N ALA A 21 -26.81 1.03 -7.81
CA ALA A 21 -25.37 1.10 -7.84
C ALA A 21 -24.87 0.22 -6.70
N GLY A 22 -24.71 -1.07 -6.98
CA GLY A 22 -23.72 -1.86 -6.25
C GLY A 22 -22.41 -1.09 -6.40
N SER A 23 -21.81 -0.72 -5.27
CA SER A 23 -20.52 -0.02 -5.25
C SER A 23 -19.49 -0.88 -5.98
N ALA A 24 -19.30 -0.65 -7.28
CA ALA A 24 -18.17 -1.20 -7.99
C ALA A 24 -16.96 -0.42 -7.48
N TYR A 25 -16.11 -1.06 -6.68
CA TYR A 25 -14.76 -0.57 -6.44
C TYR A 25 -14.01 -0.67 -7.77
N ALA A 26 -14.15 0.34 -8.63
CA ALA A 26 -13.21 0.53 -9.72
C ALA A 26 -11.87 0.86 -9.04
N HIS A 27 -10.99 -0.14 -8.92
CA HIS A 27 -9.59 0.12 -8.60
C HIS A 27 -9.06 1.03 -9.71
N PHE A 28 -8.98 2.33 -9.40
CA PHE A 28 -8.44 3.33 -10.29
C PHE A 28 -6.96 3.00 -10.53
N VAL A 29 -6.62 2.66 -11.77
CA VAL A 29 -5.22 2.47 -12.20
C VAL A 29 -4.97 3.33 -13.43
N PRO A 30 -4.48 4.58 -13.26
CA PRO A 30 -3.58 5.12 -14.27
C PRO A 30 -2.41 6.00 -13.73
N ALA A 31 -1.24 5.59 -14.21
CA ALA A 31 0.00 6.28 -14.59
C ALA A 31 1.07 6.71 -13.54
N PRO A 32 2.35 6.30 -13.74
CA PRO A 32 2.79 5.24 -14.66
C PRO A 32 2.47 3.87 -14.05
N CYS A 33 2.05 2.89 -14.86
CA CYS A 33 2.06 1.49 -14.48
C CYS A 33 3.51 0.98 -14.44
N ASP A 34 4.33 1.63 -13.62
CA ASP A 34 5.66 1.19 -13.28
C ASP A 34 5.61 0.21 -12.11
N PHE A 35 6.80 -0.23 -11.71
CA PHE A 35 6.99 -0.94 -10.48
C PHE A 35 8.22 -0.38 -9.79
N ILE A 36 8.24 -0.49 -8.48
CA ILE A 36 9.40 -0.20 -7.66
C ILE A 36 9.72 -1.41 -6.79
N THR A 37 11.00 -1.58 -6.52
CA THR A 37 11.50 -2.52 -5.53
C THR A 37 12.35 -1.74 -4.54
N GLY A 38 12.37 -2.20 -3.30
CA GLY A 38 13.20 -1.64 -2.25
C GLY A 38 13.44 -2.68 -1.18
N GLY A 39 14.59 -2.60 -0.53
CA GLY A 39 14.93 -3.52 0.54
C GLY A 39 16.16 -3.05 1.26
N GLY A 40 16.35 -3.56 2.46
CA GLY A 40 17.47 -3.20 3.30
C GLY A 40 17.18 -3.47 4.76
N TRP A 41 17.83 -2.70 5.61
CA TRP A 41 17.62 -2.74 7.03
C TRP A 41 17.76 -1.34 7.63
N VAL A 42 17.10 -1.15 8.76
CA VAL A 42 17.24 0.03 9.61
C VAL A 42 17.44 -0.43 11.05
N THR A 43 17.86 0.49 11.90
CA THR A 43 17.83 0.32 13.35
C THR A 43 16.62 1.09 13.88
N ASP A 44 15.81 0.45 14.72
CA ASP A 44 14.69 1.12 15.38
C ASP A 44 15.18 2.02 16.54
N ASP A 45 14.25 2.75 17.16
CA ASP A 45 14.57 3.64 18.28
C ASP A 45 15.10 2.90 19.52
N ALA A 46 14.87 1.59 19.62
CA ALA A 46 15.35 0.73 20.70
C ALA A 46 16.70 0.06 20.38
N GLY A 47 17.29 0.31 19.21
CA GLY A 47 18.56 -0.28 18.77
C GLY A 47 18.43 -1.64 18.07
N ALA A 48 17.22 -2.15 17.86
CA ALA A 48 16.99 -3.42 17.18
C ALA A 48 17.06 -3.28 15.66
N GLN A 49 17.60 -4.30 15.00
CA GLN A 49 17.64 -4.34 13.53
C GLN A 49 16.28 -4.72 12.96
N VAL A 50 15.81 -3.96 11.97
CA VAL A 50 14.57 -4.21 11.23
C VAL A 50 14.91 -4.35 9.75
N ASN A 51 14.79 -5.57 9.22
CA ASN A 51 15.01 -5.85 7.81
C ASN A 51 13.69 -5.71 7.06
N PHE A 52 13.74 -5.14 5.87
CA PHE A 52 12.54 -4.97 5.05
C PHE A 52 12.82 -5.32 3.59
N GLY A 53 11.78 -5.78 2.92
CA GLY A 53 11.74 -6.00 1.48
C GLY A 53 10.35 -5.64 0.98
N ALA A 54 10.29 -4.83 -0.06
CA ALA A 54 9.05 -4.38 -0.64
C ALA A 54 9.17 -4.32 -2.16
N HIS A 55 8.13 -4.76 -2.84
CA HIS A 55 7.92 -4.42 -4.23
C HIS A 55 6.46 -4.12 -4.47
N GLY A 56 6.19 -3.21 -5.39
CA GLY A 56 4.85 -2.78 -5.69
C GLY A 56 4.77 -2.15 -7.06
N GLY A 57 3.61 -2.24 -7.69
CA GLY A 57 3.36 -1.70 -9.00
C GLY A 57 2.03 -2.17 -9.55
N CYS A 58 1.91 -2.07 -10.86
CA CYS A 58 0.73 -2.54 -11.58
C CYS A 58 1.14 -3.63 -12.58
N LYS A 59 0.43 -4.76 -12.59
CA LYS A 59 0.62 -5.84 -13.56
C LYS A 59 -0.74 -6.37 -14.01
N ASN A 60 -0.93 -6.57 -15.31
CA ASN A 60 -2.16 -7.10 -15.90
C ASN A 60 -3.44 -6.32 -15.47
N GLY A 61 -3.34 -5.00 -15.35
CA GLY A 61 -4.49 -4.15 -14.95
C GLY A 61 -4.85 -4.22 -13.45
N ALA A 62 -4.05 -4.89 -12.62
CA ALA A 62 -4.25 -4.99 -11.18
C ALA A 62 -3.02 -4.51 -10.40
N PHE A 63 -3.23 -4.14 -9.14
CA PHE A 63 -2.10 -3.90 -8.22
C PHE A 63 -1.35 -5.20 -7.96
N TRP A 64 -0.03 -5.10 -7.94
CA TRP A 64 0.88 -6.21 -7.73
C TRP A 64 1.93 -5.79 -6.72
N GLY A 65 2.32 -6.69 -5.83
CA GLY A 65 3.36 -6.40 -4.86
C GLY A 65 3.38 -7.35 -3.68
N HIS A 66 4.36 -7.14 -2.82
CA HIS A 66 4.46 -7.74 -1.49
C HIS A 66 5.35 -6.87 -0.62
N VAL A 67 5.02 -6.77 0.67
CA VAL A 67 5.82 -6.11 1.71
C VAL A 67 6.14 -7.13 2.80
N ASN A 68 7.40 -7.14 3.22
CA ASN A 68 7.95 -8.05 4.19
C ASN A 68 8.83 -7.27 5.17
N VAL A 69 8.57 -7.37 6.47
CA VAL A 69 9.37 -6.72 7.51
C VAL A 69 9.67 -7.71 8.63
N VAL A 70 10.95 -7.85 9.00
CA VAL A 70 11.41 -8.72 10.09
C VAL A 70 12.07 -7.87 11.16
N HIS A 71 11.54 -7.93 12.37
CA HIS A 71 11.98 -7.13 13.51
C HIS A 71 12.75 -7.99 14.53
N HIS A 72 14.06 -7.75 14.64
CA HIS A 72 14.95 -8.57 15.48
C HIS A 72 14.96 -8.18 16.96
N GLY A 73 14.17 -7.19 17.37
CA GLY A 73 13.98 -6.84 18.78
C GLY A 73 13.09 -7.82 19.58
N PHE A 74 12.46 -8.79 18.90
CA PHE A 74 11.64 -9.83 19.51
C PHE A 74 12.32 -11.19 19.41
N ASN A 75 11.93 -12.13 20.29
CA ASN A 75 12.43 -13.50 20.27
C ASN A 75 11.27 -14.52 20.32
N PRO A 76 10.95 -15.22 19.22
CA PRO A 76 11.57 -15.13 17.90
C PRO A 76 11.33 -13.76 17.21
N PRO A 77 12.11 -13.39 16.17
CA PRO A 77 11.89 -12.15 15.43
C PRO A 77 10.46 -12.03 14.90
N ALA A 78 9.82 -10.89 15.11
CA ALA A 78 8.46 -10.66 14.64
C ALA A 78 8.46 -10.39 13.13
N HIS A 79 7.54 -11.03 12.42
CA HIS A 79 7.50 -11.03 10.96
C HIS A 79 6.17 -10.49 10.44
N LEU A 80 6.21 -9.27 9.90
CA LEU A 80 5.10 -8.69 9.15
C LEU A 80 5.19 -9.11 7.68
N LYS A 81 4.10 -9.62 7.14
CA LYS A 81 3.92 -9.87 5.70
C LYS A 81 2.61 -9.28 5.20
N SER A 82 2.64 -8.67 4.02
CA SER A 82 1.41 -8.26 3.35
C SER A 82 0.65 -9.49 2.85
N THR A 83 -0.67 -9.48 2.98
CA THR A 83 -1.57 -10.52 2.43
C THR A 83 -2.24 -10.06 1.14
N SER A 84 -2.45 -8.76 0.97
CA SER A 84 -2.98 -8.17 -0.26
C SER A 84 -2.39 -6.78 -0.49
N ILE A 85 -2.25 -6.40 -1.77
CA ILE A 85 -1.92 -5.03 -2.17
C ILE A 85 -3.18 -4.38 -2.70
N THR A 86 -3.55 -3.27 -2.10
CA THR A 86 -4.81 -2.54 -2.35
C THR A 86 -4.57 -1.18 -2.98
N GLY A 87 -3.31 -0.72 -3.08
CA GLY A 87 -2.99 0.55 -3.69
C GLY A 87 -1.52 0.70 -4.04
N TYR A 88 -1.27 1.48 -5.08
CA TYR A 88 0.05 1.90 -5.51
C TYR A 88 -0.03 3.37 -5.91
N LEU A 89 0.56 4.25 -5.09
CA LEU A 89 0.36 5.70 -5.18
C LEU A 89 1.70 6.43 -5.34
N MET A 90 1.73 7.41 -6.23
CA MET A 90 2.81 8.39 -6.33
C MET A 90 2.64 9.45 -5.24
N ASP A 91 3.75 9.88 -4.63
CA ASP A 91 3.77 11.10 -3.82
C ASP A 91 4.03 12.32 -4.72
N PRO A 92 3.09 13.29 -4.85
CA PRO A 92 3.31 14.45 -5.71
C PRO A 92 4.52 15.30 -5.30
N ALA A 93 4.88 15.31 -4.02
CA ALA A 93 6.05 16.04 -3.52
C ALA A 93 7.36 15.27 -3.80
N PHE A 94 7.28 13.96 -4.04
CA PHE A 94 8.42 13.11 -4.34
C PHE A 94 8.06 12.18 -5.52
N PRO A 95 8.14 12.68 -6.77
CA PRO A 95 7.67 11.95 -7.95
C PRO A 95 8.25 10.55 -8.17
N ASN A 96 9.44 10.28 -7.62
CA ASN A 96 10.11 8.98 -7.70
C ASN A 96 9.73 8.04 -6.54
N ALA A 97 8.98 8.53 -5.55
CA ALA A 97 8.50 7.75 -4.43
C ALA A 97 7.22 7.01 -4.78
N ARG A 98 7.04 5.83 -4.19
CA ARG A 98 5.79 5.07 -4.30
C ARG A 98 5.35 4.59 -2.93
N ASP A 99 4.07 4.79 -2.63
CA ASP A 99 3.40 4.14 -1.52
C ASP A 99 2.75 2.84 -2.00
N ILE A 100 3.17 1.74 -1.40
CA ILE A 100 2.61 0.42 -1.55
C ILE A 100 1.65 0.22 -0.38
N CYS A 101 0.36 0.16 -0.67
CA CYS A 101 -0.67 0.05 0.35
C CYS A 101 -1.32 -1.33 0.29
N GLY A 102 -1.70 -1.86 1.45
CA GLY A 102 -2.20 -3.21 1.52
C GLY A 102 -2.80 -3.58 2.86
N GLU A 103 -2.97 -4.87 3.02
CA GLU A 103 -3.26 -5.52 4.28
C GLU A 103 -2.08 -6.41 4.64
N GLY A 104 -1.86 -6.65 5.93
CA GLY A 104 -0.80 -7.53 6.40
C GLY A 104 -1.13 -8.18 7.72
N VAL A 105 -0.34 -9.19 8.06
CA VAL A 105 -0.40 -9.95 9.30
C VAL A 105 0.99 -10.00 9.93
N VAL A 106 1.04 -10.09 11.27
CA VAL A 106 2.27 -10.35 12.01
C VAL A 106 2.27 -11.82 12.43
N ASP A 107 3.38 -12.52 12.15
CA ASP A 107 3.63 -13.92 12.53
C ASP A 107 2.51 -14.89 12.09
N GLY A 108 1.82 -14.58 10.99
CA GLY A 108 0.71 -15.37 10.48
C GLY A 108 -0.54 -15.36 11.38
N GLY A 109 -0.63 -14.45 12.35
CA GLY A 109 -1.76 -14.32 13.25
C GLY A 109 -3.07 -13.94 12.54
N ALA A 110 -4.20 -14.16 13.24
CA ALA A 110 -5.54 -13.95 12.71
C ALA A 110 -5.95 -12.46 12.50
N GLY A 111 -5.09 -11.51 12.88
CA GLY A 111 -5.35 -10.07 12.72
C GLY A 111 -4.77 -9.51 11.43
N SER A 112 -5.64 -8.96 10.57
CA SER A 112 -5.23 -8.15 9.42
C SER A 112 -5.20 -6.67 9.81
N PHE A 113 -4.13 -5.97 9.46
CA PHE A 113 -4.02 -4.52 9.62
C PHE A 113 -3.66 -3.85 8.30
N THR A 114 -4.07 -2.59 8.16
CA THR A 114 -3.71 -1.79 6.99
C THR A 114 -2.21 -1.47 7.02
N THR A 115 -1.53 -1.73 5.92
CA THR A 115 -0.12 -1.41 5.72
C THR A 115 0.04 -0.31 4.69
N ARG A 116 1.02 0.57 4.91
CA ARG A 116 1.53 1.53 3.93
C ARG A 116 3.04 1.50 4.02
N PHE A 117 3.68 1.08 2.92
CA PHE A 117 5.13 1.03 2.81
C PHE A 117 5.58 1.98 1.72
N ARG A 118 6.50 2.88 2.04
CA ARG A 118 6.99 3.88 1.09
C ARG A 118 8.38 3.50 0.61
N VAL A 119 8.54 3.37 -0.69
CA VAL A 119 9.83 3.14 -1.35
C VAL A 119 10.27 4.44 -2.02
N ARG A 120 11.55 4.79 -1.84
CA ARG A 120 12.22 5.99 -2.35
C ARG A 120 13.64 5.69 -2.74
#